data_AF-A0A9P7EV53-F1
#
_entry.id   AF-A0A9P7EV53-F1
#
_cell.length_a   1.000
_cell.length_b   1.000
_cell.length_c   1.000
_cell.angle_alpha   90.00
_cell.angle_beta   90.00
_cell.angle_gamma   90.00
#
_symmetry.space_group_name_H-M   'P 1'
#
loop_
_entity.id
_entity.type
_entity.pdbx_description
1 polymer ?
#
loop_
_entity_poly.entity_id
_entity_poly.type
_entity_poly.pdbx_seq_one_letter_code
_entity_poly.pdbx_strand_id
1 'polypeptide(L)'
;NFIPKIKDHIFSHLLGLEYDGDEREFTDVERNDVHFINNLNRVFQPKRFQINYTTYDVRRDQDMLKPGNGSTVMMLSRESSASAHPFWYARVLGAFCINVLHVGPNACNHSPQYMEVLWVRWFGVVPQYRWGFQEGRLPKIGFVPDSPAAFGFLDPSLVIRACHLIPAFADHRTNDLLRQGPSTARLPGEVDDWASFYVNM
;
A
#
# COMPACT_ATOMS: atom_id res chain seq x y z
N ASN A 1 0.05 -5.87 14.80
CA ASN A 1 0.52 -4.79 15.69
C ASN A 1 1.06 -3.65 14.82
N PHE A 2 0.54 -2.43 14.93
CA PHE A 2 0.82 -1.34 13.98
C PHE A 2 2.20 -0.70 14.17
N ILE A 3 2.59 -0.43 15.43
CA ILE A 3 3.82 0.33 15.75
C ILE A 3 5.11 -0.41 15.38
N PRO A 4 5.26 -1.73 15.64
CA PRO A 4 6.44 -2.45 15.19
C PRO A 4 6.57 -2.47 13.66
N LYS A 5 5.47 -2.75 12.93
CA LYS A 5 5.46 -2.79 11.46
C LYS A 5 5.84 -1.45 10.82
N ILE A 6 5.34 -0.33 11.35
CA ILE A 6 5.71 0.99 10.81
C ILE A 6 7.17 1.34 11.11
N LYS A 7 7.70 0.91 12.28
CA LYS A 7 9.13 1.04 12.57
C LYS A 7 9.97 0.23 11.59
N ASP A 8 9.59 -1.02 11.33
CA ASP A 8 10.28 -1.90 10.39
C ASP A 8 10.31 -1.32 8.97
N HIS A 9 9.17 -0.79 8.51
CA HIS A 9 9.06 -0.11 7.22
C HIS A 9 9.97 1.13 7.15
N ILE A 10 9.89 2.02 8.15
CA ILE A 10 10.70 3.23 8.22
C ILE A 10 12.19 2.88 8.30
N PHE A 11 12.54 1.87 9.08
CA PHE A 11 13.92 1.48 9.28
C PHE A 11 14.54 0.91 8.01
N SER A 12 13.79 0.06 7.29
CA SER A 12 14.20 -0.44 5.97
C SER A 12 14.54 0.69 5.01
N HIS A 13 13.69 1.73 4.97
CA HIS A 13 13.90 2.88 4.11
C HIS A 13 15.10 3.74 4.57
N LEU A 14 15.28 3.96 5.89
CA LEU A 14 16.45 4.65 6.43
C LEU A 14 17.78 3.94 6.12
N LEU A 15 17.75 2.61 6.02
CA LEU A 15 18.91 1.79 5.64
C LEU A 15 19.12 1.71 4.11
N GLY A 16 18.22 2.30 3.31
CA GLY A 16 18.28 2.25 1.85
C GLY A 16 18.07 0.83 1.28
N LEU A 17 17.37 -0.04 2.03
CA LEU A 17 17.08 -1.39 1.56
C LEU A 17 16.02 -1.35 0.46
N GLU A 18 16.22 -2.13 -0.60
CA GLU A 18 15.22 -2.27 -1.63
C GLU A 18 13.94 -2.91 -1.08
N TYR A 19 12.80 -2.38 -1.52
CA TYR A 19 11.50 -2.99 -1.24
C TYR A 19 11.31 -4.24 -2.10
N ASP A 20 11.38 -5.42 -1.48
CA ASP A 20 11.20 -6.73 -2.11
C ASP A 20 9.76 -7.24 -2.06
N GLY A 21 8.86 -6.51 -1.37
CA GLY A 21 7.43 -6.84 -1.25
C GLY A 21 7.02 -7.39 0.10
N ASP A 22 7.98 -7.92 0.86
CA ASP A 22 7.75 -8.36 2.21
C ASP A 22 8.25 -7.30 3.20
N GLU A 23 7.47 -7.05 4.25
CA GLU A 23 7.96 -6.21 5.35
C GLU A 23 9.07 -6.98 6.06
N ARG A 24 10.30 -6.46 6.00
CA ARG A 24 11.43 -7.02 6.75
C ARG A 24 11.18 -6.90 8.23
N GLU A 25 11.32 -7.99 8.96
CA GLU A 25 11.22 -7.97 10.41
C GLU A 25 12.57 -7.65 11.04
N PHE A 26 12.57 -6.68 11.95
CA PHE A 26 13.73 -6.35 12.76
C PHE A 26 13.52 -6.81 14.21
N THR A 27 14.62 -7.00 14.93
CA THR A 27 14.58 -7.26 16.36
C THR A 27 14.12 -6.02 17.13
N ASP A 28 13.62 -6.21 18.37
CA ASP A 28 13.22 -5.07 19.20
C ASP A 28 14.38 -4.13 19.53
N VAL A 29 15.61 -4.66 19.58
CA VAL A 29 16.82 -3.86 19.78
C VAL A 29 17.06 -2.95 18.59
N GLU A 30 17.01 -3.49 17.37
CA GLU A 30 17.14 -2.72 16.13
C GLU A 30 16.03 -1.68 15.96
N ARG A 31 14.78 -2.04 16.32
CA ARG A 31 13.65 -1.08 16.30
C ARG A 31 13.86 0.10 17.26
N ASN A 32 14.67 -0.06 18.30
CA ASN A 32 14.98 1.04 19.22
C ASN A 32 15.96 2.05 18.61
N ASP A 33 16.63 1.71 17.51
CA ASP A 33 17.50 2.66 16.80
C ASP A 33 16.69 3.70 16.01
N VAL A 34 15.38 3.46 15.80
CA VAL A 34 14.45 4.41 15.17
C VAL A 34 13.58 5.09 16.22
N HIS A 35 13.78 6.40 16.35
CA HIS A 35 13.04 7.26 17.26
C HIS A 35 12.03 8.11 16.50
N PHE A 36 10.77 8.08 16.95
CA PHE A 36 9.76 9.03 16.48
C PHE A 36 9.89 10.33 17.25
N ILE A 37 10.22 11.42 16.56
CA ILE A 37 10.35 12.72 17.20
C ILE A 37 8.99 13.14 17.74
N ASN A 38 8.95 13.54 19.01
CA ASN A 38 7.74 13.82 19.78
C ASN A 38 6.81 12.61 19.99
N ASN A 39 7.31 11.36 19.95
CA ASN A 39 6.55 10.14 20.25
C ASN A 39 5.23 10.03 19.45
N LEU A 40 5.27 10.35 18.15
CA LEU A 40 4.11 10.37 17.25
C LEU A 40 3.00 11.39 17.61
N ASN A 41 3.20 12.27 18.61
CA ASN A 41 2.21 13.31 18.96
C ASN A 41 2.04 14.39 17.89
N ARG A 42 2.97 14.47 16.93
CA ARG A 42 2.97 15.47 15.84
C ARG A 42 3.08 14.83 14.45
N VAL A 43 2.44 13.66 14.26
CA VAL A 43 2.33 13.07 12.92
C VAL A 43 1.45 13.97 12.05
N PHE A 44 1.96 14.37 10.90
CA PHE A 44 1.16 15.09 9.91
C PHE A 44 0.43 14.08 9.04
N GLN A 45 -0.91 14.15 9.02
CA GLN A 45 -1.75 13.29 8.20
C GLN A 45 -2.33 14.11 7.04
N PRO A 46 -1.71 14.12 5.86
CA PRO A 46 -2.23 14.85 4.72
C PRO A 46 -3.62 14.33 4.30
N LYS A 47 -4.53 15.26 4.03
CA LYS A 47 -5.87 14.94 3.50
C LYS A 47 -5.83 14.47 2.05
N ARG A 48 -4.78 14.85 1.32
CA ARG A 48 -4.56 14.52 -0.08
C ARG A 48 -3.07 14.32 -0.33
N PHE A 49 -2.74 13.44 -1.26
CA PHE A 49 -1.39 13.32 -1.80
C PHE A 49 -1.46 13.26 -3.32
N GLN A 50 -0.32 13.53 -3.95
CA GLN A 50 -0.21 13.62 -5.39
C GLN A 50 0.84 12.63 -5.88
N ILE A 51 0.54 11.96 -6.99
CA ILE A 51 1.47 11.08 -7.70
C ILE A 51 1.66 11.68 -9.09
N ASN A 52 2.91 11.96 -9.46
CA ASN A 52 3.23 12.37 -10.81
C ASN A 52 3.58 11.11 -11.61
N TYR A 53 3.01 10.97 -12.80
CA TYR A 53 3.27 9.82 -13.66
C TYR A 53 3.47 10.26 -15.11
N THR A 54 4.07 9.36 -15.90
CA THR A 54 4.27 9.58 -17.33
C THR A 54 3.19 8.83 -18.10
N THR A 55 2.47 9.55 -18.95
CA THR A 55 1.42 9.00 -19.82
C THR A 55 2.05 8.28 -21.03
N TYR A 56 1.24 7.49 -21.74
CA TYR A 56 1.69 6.72 -22.91
C TYR A 56 2.29 7.58 -24.05
N ASP A 57 1.87 8.83 -24.18
CA ASP A 57 2.40 9.81 -25.14
C ASP A 57 3.61 10.59 -24.60
N VAL A 58 4.27 10.07 -23.55
CA VAL A 58 5.48 10.62 -22.92
C VAL A 58 5.26 12.03 -22.37
N ARG A 59 4.05 12.30 -21.87
CA ARG A 59 3.72 13.53 -21.13
C ARG A 59 3.69 13.26 -19.64
N ARG A 60 3.77 14.32 -18.85
CA ARG A 60 3.58 14.25 -17.41
C ARG A 60 2.14 14.57 -17.07
N ASP A 61 1.55 13.74 -16.23
CA ASP A 61 0.25 13.98 -15.62
C ASP A 61 0.31 13.68 -14.12
N GLN A 62 -0.76 13.98 -13.39
CA GLN A 62 -0.82 13.90 -11.95
C GLN A 62 -2.14 13.32 -11.46
N ASP A 63 -2.05 12.33 -10.58
CA ASP A 63 -3.20 11.84 -9.81
C ASP A 63 -3.24 12.51 -8.44
N MET A 64 -4.39 13.08 -8.07
CA MET A 64 -4.65 13.59 -6.73
C MET A 64 -5.57 12.62 -5.98
N LEU A 65 -5.06 12.03 -4.91
CA LEU A 65 -5.77 11.00 -4.14
C LEU A 65 -6.14 11.48 -2.75
N LYS A 66 -7.24 10.93 -2.23
CA LYS A 66 -7.73 11.18 -0.87
C LYS A 66 -7.68 9.87 -0.07
N PRO A 67 -6.66 9.68 0.79
CA PRO A 67 -6.56 8.51 1.66
C PRO A 67 -7.86 8.25 2.43
N GLY A 68 -8.23 6.97 2.57
CA GLY A 68 -9.44 6.54 3.26
C GLY A 68 -10.74 6.71 2.48
N ASN A 69 -10.69 7.25 1.25
CA ASN A 69 -11.87 7.44 0.40
C ASN A 69 -11.86 6.49 -0.82
N GLY A 70 -11.46 5.23 -0.61
CA GLY A 70 -11.42 4.22 -1.67
C GLY A 70 -10.34 4.43 -2.74
N SER A 71 -9.42 5.37 -2.51
CA SER A 71 -8.27 5.61 -3.39
C SER A 71 -7.43 4.33 -3.50
N THR A 72 -7.14 3.91 -4.73
CA THR A 72 -6.36 2.72 -5.02
C THR A 72 -5.16 3.09 -5.87
N VAL A 73 -4.02 2.52 -5.55
CA VAL A 73 -2.75 2.75 -6.25
C VAL A 73 -2.22 1.43 -6.82
N MET A 74 -1.37 1.56 -7.84
CA MET A 74 -0.60 0.45 -8.40
C MET A 74 0.90 0.73 -8.32
N MET A 75 1.67 -0.34 -8.12
CA MET A 75 3.14 -0.34 -8.10
C MET A 75 3.68 -1.53 -8.88
N LEU A 76 4.98 -1.53 -9.19
CA LEU A 76 5.61 -2.69 -9.84
C LEU A 76 5.56 -3.89 -8.88
N SER A 77 5.11 -5.03 -9.39
CA SER A 77 5.23 -6.30 -8.69
C SER A 77 6.69 -6.74 -8.67
N ARG A 78 7.11 -7.36 -7.56
CA ARG A 78 8.43 -8.02 -7.45
C ARG A 78 8.35 -9.53 -7.75
N GLU A 79 7.21 -10.02 -8.24
CA GLU A 79 7.07 -11.40 -8.68
C GLU A 79 7.93 -11.68 -9.92
N SER A 80 8.70 -12.77 -9.89
CA SER A 80 9.66 -13.12 -10.94
C SER A 80 9.17 -14.20 -11.92
N SER A 81 7.98 -14.76 -11.71
CA SER A 81 7.47 -15.85 -12.55
C SER A 81 7.08 -15.35 -13.95
N ALA A 82 7.21 -16.21 -14.98
CA ALA A 82 6.87 -15.82 -16.36
C ALA A 82 5.37 -15.47 -16.55
N SER A 83 4.51 -15.95 -15.65
CA SER A 83 3.08 -15.64 -15.60
C SER A 83 2.73 -14.65 -14.48
N ALA A 84 3.73 -13.99 -13.89
CA ALA A 84 3.54 -13.03 -12.82
C ALA A 84 2.71 -11.85 -13.30
N HIS A 85 1.82 -11.39 -12.43
CA HIS A 85 1.08 -10.18 -12.72
C HIS A 85 2.02 -8.98 -12.49
N PRO A 86 2.21 -8.07 -13.48
CA PRO A 86 3.28 -7.08 -13.45
C PRO A 86 3.13 -6.01 -12.37
N PHE A 87 1.96 -5.90 -11.75
CA PHE A 87 1.65 -4.83 -10.80
C PHE A 87 1.05 -5.35 -9.50
N TRP A 88 1.42 -4.76 -8.38
CA TRP A 88 0.63 -4.89 -7.16
C TRP A 88 -0.33 -3.72 -7.03
N TYR A 89 -1.43 -3.97 -6.32
CA TYR A 89 -2.45 -2.96 -6.06
C TYR A 89 -2.72 -2.86 -4.58
N ALA A 90 -3.00 -1.64 -4.13
CA ALA A 90 -3.29 -1.38 -2.74
C ALA A 90 -4.35 -0.29 -2.58
N ARG A 91 -5.27 -0.48 -1.66
CA ARG A 91 -6.22 0.57 -1.23
C ARG A 91 -5.53 1.41 -0.17
N VAL A 92 -5.44 2.72 -0.40
CA VAL A 92 -4.82 3.66 0.53
C VAL A 92 -5.79 4.04 1.63
N LEU A 93 -5.48 3.63 2.86
CA LEU A 93 -6.27 3.88 4.05
C LEU A 93 -5.86 5.18 4.75
N GLY A 94 -4.57 5.47 4.75
CA GLY A 94 -3.99 6.67 5.36
C GLY A 94 -2.69 7.06 4.67
N ALA A 95 -2.32 8.33 4.81
CA ALA A 95 -1.01 8.83 4.43
C ALA A 95 -0.46 9.61 5.62
N PHE A 96 0.82 9.44 5.91
CA PHE A 96 1.49 10.01 7.07
C PHE A 96 2.81 10.63 6.65
N CYS A 97 3.14 11.76 7.25
CA CYS A 97 4.47 12.34 7.23
C CYS A 97 4.98 12.35 8.69
N ILE A 98 6.00 11.54 8.95
CA ILE A 98 6.49 11.23 10.29
C ILE A 98 7.90 11.78 10.43
N ASN A 99 8.15 12.56 11.47
CA ASN A 99 9.49 13.02 11.78
C ASN A 99 10.21 11.95 12.60
N VAL A 100 11.33 11.45 12.08
CA VAL A 100 12.09 10.33 12.65
C VAL A 100 13.55 10.70 12.84
N LEU A 101 14.22 9.97 13.72
CA LEU A 101 15.64 10.08 13.98
C LEU A 101 16.23 8.67 14.02
N HIS A 102 17.30 8.44 13.26
CA HIS A 102 18.07 7.20 13.32
C HIS A 102 19.27 7.42 14.26
N VAL A 103 19.27 6.73 15.40
CA VAL A 103 20.32 6.82 16.43
C VAL A 103 21.22 5.58 16.51
N GLY A 104 20.95 4.58 15.67
CA GLY A 104 21.70 3.34 15.61
C GLY A 104 23.10 3.47 15.00
N PRO A 105 23.94 2.43 15.17
CA PRO A 105 25.32 2.42 14.65
C PRO A 105 25.38 2.43 13.12
N ASN A 106 24.33 1.97 12.45
CA ASN A 106 24.24 1.92 10.98
C ASN A 106 23.65 3.21 10.38
N ALA A 107 23.50 4.27 11.16
CA ALA A 107 22.93 5.52 10.69
C ALA A 107 23.88 6.27 9.76
N CYS A 108 23.50 6.36 8.48
CA CYS A 108 24.18 7.23 7.52
C CYS A 108 23.88 8.72 7.75
N ASN A 109 22.79 9.03 8.47
CA ASN A 109 22.40 10.39 8.81
C ASN A 109 21.71 10.45 10.18
N HIS A 110 22.28 11.26 11.08
CA HIS A 110 21.79 11.48 12.45
C HIS A 110 20.94 12.75 12.61
N SER A 111 20.57 13.44 11.53
CA SER A 111 19.62 14.54 11.60
C SER A 111 18.18 14.03 11.66
N PRO A 112 17.24 14.79 12.23
CA PRO A 112 15.80 14.59 12.01
C PRO A 112 15.47 14.49 10.52
N GLN A 113 14.59 13.57 10.15
CA GLN A 113 14.12 13.33 8.79
C GLN A 113 12.61 13.17 8.74
N TYR A 114 11.97 13.80 7.76
CA TYR A 114 10.55 13.55 7.48
C TYR A 114 10.43 12.37 6.52
N MET A 115 9.66 11.37 6.94
CA MET A 115 9.38 10.15 6.19
C MET A 115 7.92 10.11 5.79
N GLU A 116 7.66 9.97 4.49
CA GLU A 116 6.32 9.81 3.96
C GLU A 116 5.96 8.32 3.89
N VAL A 117 4.78 7.96 4.40
CA VAL A 117 4.33 6.57 4.50
C VAL A 117 2.85 6.48 4.15
N LEU A 118 2.48 5.57 3.26
CA LEU A 118 1.10 5.18 3.02
C LEU A 118 0.76 3.94 3.87
N TRP A 119 -0.36 3.97 4.57
CA TRP A 119 -0.96 2.77 5.16
C TRP A 119 -1.99 2.21 4.21
N VAL A 120 -1.84 0.94 3.85
CA VAL A 120 -2.61 0.33 2.76
C VAL A 120 -3.24 -1.00 3.16
N ARG A 121 -4.29 -1.39 2.42
CA ARG A 121 -4.84 -2.75 2.37
C ARG A 121 -4.51 -3.35 1.00
N TRP A 122 -3.87 -4.51 1.00
CA TRP A 122 -3.37 -5.16 -0.21
C TRP A 122 -4.46 -5.90 -0.99
N PHE A 123 -4.28 -5.93 -2.31
CA PHE A 123 -5.03 -6.82 -3.20
C PHE A 123 -4.13 -7.94 -3.71
N GLY A 124 -4.71 -9.12 -3.89
CA GLY A 124 -4.11 -10.24 -4.60
C GLY A 124 -4.82 -10.51 -5.93
N VAL A 125 -4.12 -11.15 -6.86
CA VAL A 125 -4.70 -11.64 -8.12
C VAL A 125 -5.70 -12.75 -7.82
N VAL A 126 -6.85 -12.76 -8.51
CA VAL A 126 -7.81 -13.86 -8.36
C VAL A 126 -7.22 -15.14 -8.97
N PRO A 127 -7.06 -16.23 -8.19
CA PRO A 127 -6.46 -17.46 -8.69
C PRO A 127 -7.21 -18.01 -9.90
N GLN A 128 -6.46 -18.60 -10.84
CA GLN A 128 -6.99 -19.27 -12.05
C GLN A 128 -7.73 -18.35 -13.05
N TYR A 129 -7.90 -17.06 -12.75
CA TYR A 129 -8.52 -16.13 -13.68
C TYR A 129 -7.56 -15.75 -14.80
N ARG A 130 -7.97 -15.98 -16.05
CA ARG A 130 -7.20 -15.58 -17.24
C ARG A 130 -7.59 -14.17 -17.67
N TRP A 131 -6.57 -13.37 -17.97
CA TRP A 131 -6.68 -11.97 -18.35
C TRP A 131 -5.67 -11.64 -19.46
N GLY A 132 -5.80 -10.43 -20.01
CA GLY A 132 -4.89 -9.90 -21.01
C GLY A 132 -5.53 -9.77 -22.39
N PHE A 133 -4.75 -9.23 -23.31
CA PHE A 133 -5.22 -8.90 -24.66
C PHE A 133 -5.74 -10.13 -25.42
N GLN A 134 -5.05 -11.27 -25.31
CA GLN A 134 -5.46 -12.52 -25.97
C GLN A 134 -6.79 -13.05 -25.44
N GLU A 135 -7.08 -12.84 -24.16
CA GLU A 135 -8.31 -13.29 -23.50
C GLU A 135 -9.44 -12.25 -23.61
N GLY A 136 -9.15 -11.03 -24.06
CA GLY A 136 -10.10 -9.92 -24.10
C GLY A 136 -10.64 -9.53 -22.72
N ARG A 137 -9.86 -9.74 -21.66
CA ARG A 137 -10.30 -9.63 -20.26
C ARG A 137 -9.37 -8.75 -19.44
N LEU A 138 -9.96 -7.81 -18.69
CA LEU A 138 -9.22 -7.00 -17.72
C LEU A 138 -8.66 -7.88 -16.58
N PRO A 139 -7.51 -7.52 -15.97
CA PRO A 139 -7.03 -8.16 -14.77
C PRO A 139 -8.09 -8.13 -13.67
N LYS A 140 -8.20 -9.21 -12.89
CA LYS A 140 -9.16 -9.36 -11.80
C LYS A 140 -8.42 -9.61 -10.49
N ILE A 141 -8.75 -8.81 -9.48
CA ILE A 141 -8.08 -8.79 -8.17
C ILE A 141 -9.11 -8.83 -7.04
N GLY A 142 -8.73 -9.32 -5.87
CA GLY A 142 -9.54 -9.31 -4.65
C GLY A 142 -8.69 -8.85 -3.47
N PHE A 143 -9.31 -8.48 -2.34
CA PHE A 143 -8.52 -8.17 -1.15
C PHE A 143 -7.78 -9.41 -0.67
N VAL A 144 -6.58 -9.20 -0.12
CA VAL A 144 -5.94 -10.23 0.69
C VAL A 144 -6.82 -10.49 1.92
N PRO A 145 -7.16 -11.76 2.25
CA PRO A 145 -7.99 -12.09 3.41
C PRO A 145 -7.38 -11.60 4.73
N ASP A 146 -8.24 -11.35 5.73
CA ASP A 146 -7.87 -10.81 7.04
C ASP A 146 -6.80 -11.66 7.73
N SER A 147 -5.56 -11.20 7.57
CA SER A 147 -4.33 -11.86 7.98
C SER A 147 -3.28 -10.79 8.26
N PRO A 148 -2.16 -11.13 8.91
CA PRO A 148 -1.07 -10.18 9.13
C PRO A 148 -0.50 -9.52 7.86
N ALA A 149 -0.74 -10.13 6.68
CA ALA A 149 -0.32 -9.63 5.37
C ALA A 149 -1.38 -8.77 4.66
N ALA A 150 -2.61 -8.69 5.17
CA ALA A 150 -3.68 -7.92 4.52
C ALA A 150 -3.43 -6.41 4.51
N PHE A 151 -2.68 -5.93 5.51
CA PHE A 151 -2.36 -4.53 5.71
C PHE A 151 -0.85 -4.35 5.81
N GLY A 152 -0.35 -3.24 5.27
CA GLY A 152 1.05 -2.90 5.35
C GLY A 152 1.30 -1.43 5.08
N PHE A 153 2.59 -1.11 4.96
CA PHE A 153 3.06 0.23 4.65
C PHE A 153 3.73 0.28 3.29
N LEU A 154 3.55 1.40 2.59
CA LEU A 154 4.09 1.62 1.26
C LEU A 154 4.76 3.00 1.20
N ASP A 155 5.98 3.04 0.65
CA ASP A 155 6.64 4.28 0.30
C ASP A 155 5.92 4.89 -0.93
N PRO A 156 5.42 6.13 -0.85
CA PRO A 156 4.82 6.82 -2.00
C PRO A 156 5.70 6.82 -3.25
N SER A 157 7.03 6.79 -3.12
CA SER A 157 7.97 6.77 -4.25
C SER A 157 7.85 5.51 -5.14
N LEU A 158 7.33 4.42 -4.58
CA LEU A 158 7.11 3.15 -5.28
C LEU A 158 5.80 3.12 -6.07
N VAL A 159 4.91 4.10 -5.86
CA VAL A 159 3.63 4.17 -6.54
C VAL A 159 3.83 4.67 -7.97
N ILE A 160 3.34 3.89 -8.94
CA ILE A 160 3.37 4.28 -10.35
C ILE A 160 2.26 5.27 -10.65
N ARG A 161 1.02 4.95 -10.24
CA ARG A 161 -0.19 5.72 -10.53
C ARG A 161 -1.37 5.27 -9.68
N ALA A 162 -2.44 6.06 -9.68
CA ALA A 162 -3.74 5.62 -9.24
C ALA A 162 -4.36 4.63 -10.24
N CYS A 163 -5.22 3.75 -9.75
CA CYS A 163 -6.02 2.88 -10.61
C CYS A 163 -7.50 2.93 -10.25
N HIS A 164 -8.36 2.73 -11.26
CA HIS A 164 -9.79 2.65 -11.09
C HIS A 164 -10.23 1.19 -11.01
N LEU A 165 -10.89 0.82 -9.92
CA LEU A 165 -11.40 -0.53 -9.72
C LEU A 165 -12.90 -0.59 -9.96
N ILE A 166 -13.33 -1.55 -10.77
CA ILE A 166 -14.73 -1.82 -11.07
C ILE A 166 -15.14 -3.08 -10.32
N PRO A 167 -16.10 -3.05 -9.39
CA PRO A 167 -16.57 -4.24 -8.71
C PRO A 167 -17.04 -5.32 -9.70
N ALA A 168 -16.62 -6.56 -9.48
CA ALA A 168 -17.14 -7.70 -10.22
C ALA A 168 -18.51 -8.08 -9.65
N PHE A 169 -19.57 -7.40 -10.09
CA PHE A 169 -20.92 -7.56 -9.52
C PHE A 169 -21.42 -9.02 -9.49
N ALA A 170 -21.01 -9.85 -10.46
CA ALA A 170 -21.35 -11.27 -10.55
C ALA A 170 -20.73 -12.12 -9.44
N ASP A 171 -19.64 -11.67 -8.81
CA ASP A 171 -18.98 -12.39 -7.71
C ASP A 171 -19.61 -12.05 -6.35
N HIS A 172 -20.57 -11.12 -6.32
CA HIS A 172 -21.25 -10.64 -5.12
C HIS A 172 -20.30 -10.03 -4.08
N ARG A 173 -20.87 -9.75 -2.90
CA ARG A 173 -20.16 -9.24 -1.72
C ARG A 173 -19.93 -10.39 -0.74
N THR A 174 -18.91 -10.27 0.10
CA THR A 174 -18.48 -11.31 1.04
C THR A 174 -18.05 -10.71 2.39
N ASN A 175 -18.16 -11.53 3.43
CA ASN A 175 -17.66 -11.26 4.78
C ASN A 175 -16.37 -12.02 5.09
N ASP A 176 -15.83 -12.79 4.13
CA ASP A 176 -14.67 -13.67 4.34
C ASP A 176 -13.34 -12.90 4.32
N LEU A 177 -13.32 -11.70 3.74
CA LEU A 177 -12.11 -10.90 3.52
C LEU A 177 -11.74 -10.02 4.71
N LEU A 178 -12.72 -9.71 5.56
CA LEU A 178 -12.58 -8.95 6.81
C LEU A 178 -13.88 -9.10 7.59
N ARG A 179 -13.79 -9.19 8.92
CA ARG A 179 -14.96 -9.30 9.82
C ARG A 179 -16.06 -8.30 9.42
N GLN A 180 -17.29 -8.79 9.35
CA GLN A 180 -18.45 -7.96 9.02
C GLN A 180 -18.60 -6.79 10.00
N GLY A 181 -18.97 -5.63 9.47
CA GLY A 181 -19.24 -4.40 10.22
C GLY A 181 -18.43 -3.20 9.73
N PRO A 182 -18.63 -2.03 10.35
CA PRO A 182 -17.86 -0.82 10.03
C PRO A 182 -16.36 -1.06 10.23
N SER A 183 -15.55 -0.58 9.29
CA SER A 183 -14.09 -0.66 9.36
C SER A 183 -13.45 0.52 8.66
N THR A 184 -12.31 0.99 9.18
CA THR A 184 -11.45 1.99 8.49
C THR A 184 -10.93 1.48 7.14
N ALA A 185 -10.93 0.16 6.93
CA ALA A 185 -10.56 -0.48 5.67
C ALA A 185 -11.65 -0.39 4.57
N ARG A 186 -12.84 0.09 4.93
CA ARG A 186 -14.04 0.18 4.08
C ARG A 186 -14.47 1.63 3.89
N LEU A 187 -15.29 1.88 2.86
CA LEU A 187 -15.91 3.19 2.71
C LEU A 187 -16.97 3.42 3.82
N PRO A 188 -17.25 4.68 4.18
CA PRO A 188 -18.31 4.99 5.13
C PRO A 188 -19.66 4.36 4.70
N GLY A 189 -20.24 3.55 5.60
CA GLY A 189 -21.52 2.86 5.38
C GLY A 189 -21.41 1.43 4.84
N GLU A 190 -20.23 1.00 4.37
CA GLU A 190 -20.02 -0.40 3.98
C GLU A 190 -19.79 -1.30 5.21
N VAL A 191 -20.40 -2.49 5.20
CA VAL A 191 -20.31 -3.49 6.28
C VAL A 191 -19.63 -4.79 5.85
N ASP A 192 -19.43 -4.97 4.55
CA ASP A 192 -18.86 -6.13 3.87
C ASP A 192 -17.97 -5.65 2.70
N ASP A 193 -17.27 -6.57 2.04
CA ASP A 193 -16.39 -6.25 0.91
C ASP A 193 -16.94 -6.84 -0.40
N TRP A 194 -16.67 -6.21 -1.54
CA TRP A 194 -16.81 -6.91 -2.82
C TRP A 194 -15.82 -8.06 -2.89
N ALA A 195 -16.26 -9.22 -3.41
CA ALA A 195 -15.40 -10.40 -3.51
C ALA A 195 -14.20 -10.16 -4.44
N SER A 196 -14.39 -9.42 -5.53
CA SER A 196 -13.33 -9.06 -6.45
C SER A 196 -13.66 -7.82 -7.30
N PHE A 197 -12.66 -7.35 -8.03
CA PHE A 197 -12.68 -6.16 -8.86
C PHE A 197 -11.95 -6.41 -10.18
N TYR A 198 -12.41 -5.77 -11.25
CA TYR A 198 -11.65 -5.60 -12.48
C TYR A 198 -10.82 -4.32 -12.40
N VAL A 199 -9.57 -4.39 -12.87
CA VAL A 199 -8.67 -3.23 -12.91
C VAL A 199 -8.86 -2.50 -14.24
N ASN A 200 -9.27 -1.23 -14.17
CA ASN A 200 -9.32 -0.33 -15.31
C ASN A 200 -8.13 0.64 -15.25
N MET A 201 -7.31 0.64 -16.30
CA MET A 201 -6.05 1.40 -16.41
C MET A 201 -6.09 2.39 -17.56
#